data_AF-A0A4U6XRY0-F1
#
_entry.id   AF-A0A4U6XRY0-F1
#
_cell.length_a   1.000
_cell.length_b   1.000
_cell.length_c   1.000
_cell.angle_alpha   90.00
_cell.angle_beta   90.00
_cell.angle_gamma   90.00
#
_symmetry.space_group_name_H-M   'P 1'
#
loop_
_entity.id
_entity.type
_entity.pdbx_description
1 polymer ?
#
loop_
_entity_poly.entity_id
_entity_poly.type
_entity_poly.pdbx_seq_one_letter_code
_entity_poly.pdbx_strand_id
1 'polypeptide(L)'
;MPSEPTKASNAGIITDDAGERQIPESKRADGSTRKAIKIRLGYRPPEDVEVYKNRTAAAFRDRTTKGGIPGAASLTEEKPEASPSAASNKNAKRREARKKAKTAGEDEVDEAKQQPGADVPKAEEVDPEIEKEKKARNLKKKLKQAKDLKNKKEGGETLLPEQIAKVIKINELIRELDALGFDAEGEPKANAKTKDDSNEA
;
A
#
# COMPACT_ATOMS: atom_id res chain seq x y z
N MET A 1 -28.00 15.83 40.80
CA MET A 1 -26.58 16.17 40.54
C MET A 1 -26.32 15.92 39.07
N PRO A 2 -25.76 16.86 38.29
CA PRO A 2 -25.46 16.60 36.89
C PRO A 2 -24.29 15.61 36.80
N SER A 3 -24.51 14.48 36.13
CA SER A 3 -23.52 13.45 35.82
C SER A 3 -22.41 14.04 34.94
N GLU A 4 -21.16 13.88 35.34
CA GLU A 4 -20.03 14.32 34.52
C GLU A 4 -20.02 13.55 33.18
N PRO A 5 -19.88 14.22 32.04
CA PRO A 5 -19.84 13.54 30.77
C PRO A 5 -18.60 12.65 30.69
N THR A 6 -18.83 11.38 30.36
CA THR A 6 -17.75 10.45 30.02
C THR A 6 -16.84 11.05 28.95
N LYS A 7 -15.54 10.77 29.05
CA LYS A 7 -14.50 11.26 28.13
C LYS A 7 -14.97 11.21 26.67
N ALA A 8 -14.98 12.36 26.00
CA ALA A 8 -15.41 12.44 24.61
C ALA A 8 -14.51 11.60 23.67
N SER A 9 -15.11 10.97 22.66
CA SER A 9 -14.38 10.27 21.60
C SER A 9 -13.63 11.25 20.68
N ASN A 10 -12.85 10.73 19.72
CA ASN A 10 -12.11 11.56 18.78
C ASN A 10 -13.07 12.42 17.93
N ALA A 11 -14.25 11.89 17.63
CA ALA A 11 -15.33 12.62 16.98
C ALA A 11 -16.16 13.55 17.91
N GLY A 12 -15.74 13.74 19.17
CA GLY A 12 -16.45 14.59 20.14
C GLY A 12 -17.75 13.97 20.67
N ILE A 13 -17.90 12.64 20.60
CA ILE A 13 -19.10 11.94 21.05
C ILE A 13 -18.99 11.63 22.54
N ILE A 14 -20.03 11.96 23.30
CA ILE A 14 -20.18 11.61 24.71
C ILE A 14 -21.20 10.47 24.80
N THR A 15 -20.95 9.54 25.72
CA THR A 15 -21.89 8.46 26.05
C THR A 15 -22.50 8.76 27.41
N ASP A 16 -23.82 8.93 27.45
CA ASP A 16 -24.56 9.14 28.69
C ASP A 16 -24.65 7.83 29.50
N ASP A 17 -24.99 7.91 30.78
CA ASP A 17 -25.16 6.75 31.66
C ASP A 17 -26.28 5.80 31.15
N ALA A 18 -27.23 6.33 30.38
CA ALA A 18 -28.29 5.56 29.69
C ALA A 18 -27.78 4.80 28.45
N GLY A 19 -26.51 4.95 28.07
CA GLY A 19 -25.93 4.37 26.86
C GLY A 19 -26.28 5.12 25.57
N GLU A 20 -26.99 6.25 25.66
CA GLU A 20 -27.24 7.13 24.52
C GLU A 20 -25.96 7.87 24.13
N ARG A 21 -25.71 7.96 22.81
CA ARG A 21 -24.51 8.62 22.27
C ARG A 21 -24.91 9.94 21.63
N GLN A 22 -24.27 11.03 22.04
CA GLN A 22 -24.59 12.37 21.56
C GLN A 22 -23.36 13.28 21.44
N ILE A 23 -23.43 14.21 20.49
CA ILE A 23 -22.51 15.35 20.42
C ILE A 23 -23.15 16.48 21.24
N PRO A 24 -22.45 17.02 22.25
CA PRO A 24 -23.02 18.05 23.12
C PRO A 24 -23.32 19.35 22.36
N GLU A 25 -24.19 20.18 22.94
CA GLU A 25 -24.44 21.51 22.41
C GLU A 25 -23.16 22.35 22.35
N SER A 26 -23.05 23.19 21.31
CA SER A 26 -21.87 24.04 21.11
C SER A 26 -22.28 25.48 20.80
N LYS A 27 -21.41 26.44 21.16
CA LYS A 27 -21.63 27.85 20.84
C LYS A 27 -21.08 28.18 19.45
N ARG A 28 -21.88 28.86 18.64
CA ARG A 28 -21.43 29.46 17.37
C ARG A 28 -20.58 30.70 17.65
N ALA A 29 -19.86 31.15 16.63
CA ALA A 29 -19.06 32.38 16.69
C ALA A 29 -19.92 33.64 16.90
N ASP A 30 -21.19 33.62 16.49
CA ASP A 30 -22.19 34.67 16.74
C ASP A 30 -22.81 34.61 18.16
N GLY A 31 -22.39 33.66 19.01
CA GLY A 31 -22.90 33.46 20.36
C GLY A 31 -24.16 32.59 20.47
N SER A 32 -24.80 32.22 19.35
CA SER A 32 -25.99 31.36 19.34
C SER A 32 -25.62 29.89 19.60
N THR A 33 -26.49 29.14 20.29
CA THR A 33 -26.24 27.72 20.63
C THR A 33 -26.70 26.77 19.52
N ARG A 34 -25.86 25.79 19.16
CA ARG A 34 -26.22 24.62 18.34
C ARG A 34 -26.78 23.54 19.25
N LYS A 35 -27.91 22.96 18.86
CA LYS A 35 -28.54 21.86 19.61
C LYS A 35 -27.64 20.62 19.61
N ALA A 36 -27.73 19.82 20.67
CA ALA A 36 -27.07 18.53 20.74
C ALA A 36 -27.54 17.58 19.62
N ILE A 37 -26.62 16.79 19.07
CA ILE A 37 -26.89 15.87 17.97
C ILE A 37 -26.90 14.45 18.51
N LYS A 38 -28.04 13.76 18.37
CA LYS A 38 -28.18 12.35 18.76
C LYS A 38 -27.59 11.43 17.70
N ILE A 39 -26.88 10.40 18.13
CA ILE A 39 -26.22 9.43 17.26
C ILE A 39 -26.93 8.08 17.37
N ARG A 40 -27.07 7.39 16.24
CA ARG A 40 -27.68 6.05 16.21
C ARG A 40 -26.84 5.06 17.02
N LEU A 41 -27.50 4.20 17.79
CA LEU A 41 -26.86 3.09 18.50
C LEU A 41 -26.06 2.22 17.53
N GLY A 42 -24.79 1.94 17.86
CA GLY A 42 -23.87 1.18 17.03
C GLY A 42 -23.16 1.93 15.90
N TYR A 43 -23.54 3.17 15.57
CA TYR A 43 -22.83 3.96 14.56
C TYR A 43 -21.50 4.49 15.12
N ARG A 44 -20.38 4.14 14.46
CA ARG A 44 -19.04 4.67 14.79
C ARG A 44 -18.59 5.57 13.64
N PRO A 45 -18.35 6.88 13.87
CA PRO A 45 -17.86 7.76 12.82
C PRO A 45 -16.46 7.34 12.36
N PRO A 46 -16.06 7.67 11.12
CA PRO A 46 -14.78 7.27 10.54
C PRO A 46 -13.58 7.73 11.39
N GLU A 47 -13.67 8.90 12.02
CA GLU A 47 -12.64 9.43 12.93
C GLU A 47 -12.39 8.54 14.16
N ASP A 48 -13.40 7.80 14.60
CA ASP A 48 -13.29 6.85 15.70
C ASP A 48 -12.91 5.45 15.21
N VAL A 49 -12.97 5.15 13.90
CA VAL A 49 -12.63 3.81 13.37
C VAL A 49 -11.12 3.58 13.50
N GLU A 50 -10.76 2.62 14.35
CA GLU A 50 -9.37 2.25 14.56
C GLU A 50 -8.76 1.60 13.32
N VAL A 51 -7.81 2.29 12.70
CA VAL A 51 -6.94 1.70 11.69
C VAL A 51 -6.09 0.61 12.33
N TYR A 52 -5.96 -0.55 11.67
CA TYR A 52 -5.19 -1.67 12.18
C TYR A 52 -3.77 -1.25 12.56
N LYS A 53 -3.41 -1.50 13.83
CA LYS A 53 -2.08 -1.32 14.37
C LYS A 53 -1.59 -2.65 14.93
N ASN A 54 -0.45 -3.13 14.43
CA ASN A 54 0.19 -4.31 14.99
C ASN A 54 0.61 -4.00 16.44
N ARG A 55 0.10 -4.79 17.39
CA ARG A 55 0.35 -4.63 18.84
C ARG A 55 1.83 -4.59 19.18
N THR A 56 2.65 -5.49 18.63
CA THR A 56 4.09 -5.53 18.92
C THR A 56 4.83 -4.33 18.34
N ALA A 57 4.47 -3.93 17.12
CA ALA A 57 5.04 -2.76 16.46
C ALA A 57 4.61 -1.44 17.13
N ALA A 58 3.38 -1.35 17.65
CA ALA A 58 2.90 -0.21 18.42
C ALA A 58 3.66 -0.10 19.76
N ALA A 59 3.76 -1.22 20.50
CA ALA A 59 4.49 -1.26 21.77
C ALA A 59 5.99 -0.92 21.60
N PHE A 60 6.61 -1.29 20.47
CA PHE A 60 7.97 -0.88 20.17
C PHE A 60 8.08 0.63 19.95
N ARG A 61 7.20 1.22 19.11
CA ARG A 61 7.16 2.66 18.87
C ARG A 61 6.89 3.46 20.15
N ASP A 62 5.89 3.05 20.93
CA ASP A 62 5.51 3.72 22.18
C ASP A 62 6.66 3.70 23.20
N ARG A 63 7.45 2.61 23.23
CA ARG A 63 8.65 2.53 24.08
C ARG A 63 9.74 3.48 23.62
N THR A 64 9.95 3.61 22.31
CA THR A 64 10.89 4.58 21.74
C THR A 64 10.45 6.03 22.00
N THR A 65 9.15 6.34 21.90
CA THR A 65 8.65 7.72 21.99
C THR A 65 8.35 8.19 23.41
N LYS A 66 7.88 7.28 24.29
CA LYS A 66 7.34 7.65 25.61
C LYS A 66 8.33 7.46 26.75
N GLY A 67 9.39 6.69 26.53
CA GLY A 67 10.41 6.39 27.53
C GLY A 67 11.67 5.91 26.83
N GLY A 68 12.21 6.78 25.96
CA GLY A 68 13.42 6.53 25.18
C GLY A 68 14.44 5.73 25.99
N ILE A 69 15.13 4.83 25.29
CA ILE A 69 15.97 3.79 25.88
C ILE A 69 16.83 4.39 27.01
N PRO A 70 16.68 3.96 28.27
CA PRO A 70 17.40 4.57 29.39
C PRO A 70 18.91 4.45 29.13
N GLY A 71 19.60 5.60 29.10
CA GLY A 71 21.02 5.70 28.71
C GLY A 71 21.29 6.13 27.26
N ALA A 72 20.26 6.17 26.40
CA ALA A 72 20.32 6.74 25.05
C ALA A 72 19.83 8.20 25.03
N ALA A 73 20.11 8.96 26.10
CA ALA A 73 19.95 10.40 26.08
C ALA A 73 20.97 10.96 25.06
N SER A 74 20.53 11.23 23.84
CA SER A 74 21.31 12.04 22.92
C SER A 74 21.44 13.43 23.53
N LEU A 75 22.67 13.85 23.82
CA LEU A 75 23.02 15.23 24.11
C LEU A 75 22.59 16.11 22.93
N THR A 76 21.37 16.62 22.96
CA THR A 76 20.91 17.68 22.06
C THR A 76 19.96 18.59 22.82
N GLU A 77 20.54 19.50 23.61
CA GLU A 77 19.96 20.84 23.73
C GLU A 77 20.04 21.52 22.35
N GLU A 78 18.91 22.07 21.92
CA GLU A 78 18.72 23.04 20.83
C GLU A 78 19.54 22.88 19.53
N LYS A 79 19.02 22.15 18.51
CA LYS A 79 18.88 22.61 17.10
C LYS A 79 18.23 21.55 16.18
N PRO A 80 17.81 21.96 14.96
CA PRO A 80 16.48 21.74 14.42
C PRO A 80 16.26 20.31 13.89
N GLU A 81 15.01 19.99 13.56
CA GLU A 81 14.61 19.09 12.46
C GLU A 81 15.76 18.21 11.96
N ALA A 82 15.84 16.98 12.48
CA ALA A 82 16.76 15.94 12.00
C ALA A 82 16.71 15.93 10.47
N SER A 83 17.71 16.57 9.88
CA SER A 83 17.69 16.89 8.47
C SER A 83 17.67 15.56 7.74
N PRO A 84 16.61 15.26 6.97
CA PRO A 84 16.54 14.01 6.26
C PRO A 84 17.82 13.89 5.41
N SER A 85 18.60 12.84 5.67
CA SER A 85 19.80 12.54 4.87
C SER A 85 19.44 12.64 3.39
N ALA A 86 20.36 13.08 2.53
CA ALA A 86 20.08 13.30 1.11
C ALA A 86 19.42 12.08 0.42
N ALA A 87 19.66 10.87 0.95
CA ALA A 87 19.00 9.63 0.54
C ALA A 87 17.51 9.54 0.96
N SER A 88 17.16 9.95 2.18
CA SER A 88 15.77 9.98 2.67
C SER A 88 14.92 11.04 1.96
N ASN A 89 15.50 12.19 1.61
CA ASN A 89 14.84 13.22 0.80
C ASN A 89 14.52 12.74 -0.64
N LYS A 90 15.45 12.01 -1.27
CA LYS A 90 15.18 11.41 -2.60
C LYS A 90 14.07 10.36 -2.54
N ASN A 91 14.04 9.54 -1.48
CA ASN A 91 12.98 8.53 -1.31
C ASN A 91 11.62 9.15 -0.98
N ALA A 92 11.58 10.22 -0.18
CA ALA A 92 10.36 10.97 0.10
C ALA A 92 9.79 11.58 -1.20
N LYS A 93 10.64 12.27 -1.98
CA LYS A 93 10.22 12.90 -3.25
C LYS A 93 9.73 11.87 -4.29
N ARG A 94 10.36 10.68 -4.36
CA ARG A 94 9.90 9.58 -5.24
C ARG A 94 8.59 8.97 -4.77
N ARG A 95 8.36 8.90 -3.45
CA ARG A 95 7.13 8.35 -2.87
C ARG A 95 5.96 9.33 -3.01
N GLU A 96 6.22 10.63 -2.88
CA GLU A 96 5.22 11.68 -3.14
C GLU A 96 4.88 11.79 -4.62
N ALA A 97 5.85 11.72 -5.54
CA ALA A 97 5.57 11.69 -6.97
C ALA A 97 4.72 10.47 -7.36
N ARG A 98 4.98 9.30 -6.77
CA ARG A 98 4.16 8.09 -6.96
C ARG A 98 2.77 8.18 -6.33
N LYS A 99 2.63 8.91 -5.23
CA LYS A 99 1.32 9.17 -4.60
C LYS A 99 0.51 10.17 -5.43
N LYS A 100 1.12 11.28 -5.87
CA LYS A 100 0.49 12.25 -6.76
C LYS A 100 0.07 11.63 -8.10
N ALA A 101 0.89 10.76 -8.69
CA ALA A 101 0.53 10.03 -9.91
C ALA A 101 -0.56 8.96 -9.70
N LYS A 102 -0.81 8.52 -8.45
CA LYS A 102 -1.91 7.62 -8.12
C LYS A 102 -3.21 8.38 -7.81
N THR A 103 -3.12 9.49 -7.09
CA THR A 103 -4.30 10.31 -6.77
C THR A 103 -4.79 11.11 -7.98
N ALA A 104 -3.90 11.58 -8.86
CA ALA A 104 -4.30 12.20 -10.13
C ALA A 104 -4.95 11.22 -11.13
N GLY A 105 -4.99 9.92 -10.82
CA GLY A 105 -5.70 8.90 -11.62
C GLY A 105 -6.98 8.39 -10.97
N GLU A 106 -7.38 8.90 -9.80
CA GLU A 106 -8.53 8.38 -9.02
C GLU A 106 -9.54 9.48 -8.59
N ASP A 107 -9.38 10.74 -9.03
CA ASP A 107 -10.25 11.88 -8.64
C ASP A 107 -11.28 12.32 -9.72
N GLU A 108 -11.62 11.47 -10.69
CA GLU A 108 -12.77 11.72 -11.57
C GLU A 108 -13.62 10.46 -11.84
N VAL A 109 -14.16 9.82 -10.80
CA VAL A 109 -15.34 8.97 -10.98
C VAL A 109 -16.20 8.92 -9.70
N ASP A 110 -16.96 9.99 -9.42
CA ASP A 110 -18.33 9.82 -8.89
C ASP A 110 -19.13 11.13 -9.01
N GLU A 111 -19.83 11.33 -10.12
CA GLU A 111 -21.19 11.89 -10.11
C GLU A 111 -21.85 11.64 -11.48
N ALA A 112 -22.64 10.57 -11.54
CA ALA A 112 -23.44 10.22 -12.69
C ALA A 112 -24.74 11.04 -12.73
N LYS A 113 -24.86 11.98 -13.68
CA LYS A 113 -26.10 12.18 -14.46
C LYS A 113 -25.93 13.09 -15.67
N GLN A 114 -26.43 12.58 -16.80
CA GLN A 114 -26.99 13.25 -17.98
C GLN A 114 -26.12 13.40 -19.26
N GLN A 115 -26.46 12.47 -20.18
CA GLN A 115 -26.66 12.59 -21.63
C GLN A 115 -25.47 12.55 -22.61
N PRO A 116 -25.71 11.97 -23.81
CA PRO A 116 -24.66 11.52 -24.71
C PRO A 116 -24.33 12.58 -25.76
N GLY A 117 -23.05 12.91 -25.90
CA GLY A 117 -22.53 13.78 -26.93
C GLY A 117 -21.11 13.37 -27.23
N ALA A 118 -20.85 13.09 -28.49
CA ALA A 118 -19.56 12.64 -29.00
C ALA A 118 -18.44 13.64 -28.63
N ASP A 119 -17.35 13.13 -28.06
CA ASP A 119 -16.01 13.43 -28.56
C ASP A 119 -14.99 12.46 -27.97
N VAL A 120 -14.17 11.92 -28.85
CA VAL A 120 -13.06 11.03 -28.55
C VAL A 120 -11.84 11.89 -28.28
N PRO A 121 -11.12 11.69 -27.17
CA PRO A 121 -9.69 11.90 -27.18
C PRO A 121 -8.97 10.61 -26.76
N LYS A 122 -8.45 9.94 -27.79
CA LYS A 122 -7.12 9.34 -27.88
C LYS A 122 -6.55 8.79 -26.56
N ALA A 123 -6.69 7.48 -26.41
CA ALA A 123 -5.88 6.66 -25.54
C ALA A 123 -4.38 6.97 -25.75
N GLU A 124 -3.72 7.46 -24.70
CA GLU A 124 -2.27 7.35 -24.59
C GLU A 124 -1.96 5.86 -24.42
N GLU A 125 -1.56 5.25 -25.53
CA GLU A 125 -0.96 3.93 -25.57
C GLU A 125 0.27 3.92 -24.66
N VAL A 126 0.13 3.37 -23.44
CA VAL A 126 1.29 2.88 -22.71
C VAL A 126 1.93 1.85 -23.62
N ASP A 127 3.11 2.17 -24.16
CA ASP A 127 3.78 1.37 -25.19
C ASP A 127 3.62 -0.13 -24.90
N PRO A 128 3.07 -0.91 -25.84
CA PRO A 128 2.81 -2.35 -25.64
C PRO A 128 4.10 -3.12 -25.28
N GLU A 129 5.27 -2.55 -25.58
CA GLU A 129 6.58 -3.04 -25.18
C GLU A 129 6.83 -2.97 -23.67
N ILE A 130 6.45 -1.87 -23.01
CA ILE A 130 6.62 -1.71 -21.56
C ILE A 130 5.73 -2.71 -20.79
N GLU A 131 4.54 -2.98 -21.31
CA GLU A 131 3.66 -3.99 -20.73
C GLU A 131 4.20 -5.41 -20.90
N LYS A 132 4.73 -5.74 -22.08
CA LYS A 132 5.38 -7.03 -22.36
C LYS A 132 6.58 -7.24 -21.45
N GLU A 133 7.41 -6.21 -21.24
CA GLU A 133 8.57 -6.29 -20.36
C GLU A 133 8.17 -6.48 -18.88
N LYS A 134 7.16 -5.75 -18.40
CA LYS A 134 6.63 -5.94 -17.03
C LYS A 134 6.05 -7.35 -16.85
N LYS A 135 5.31 -7.86 -17.84
CA LYS A 135 4.77 -9.23 -17.86
C LYS A 135 5.91 -10.25 -17.82
N ALA A 136 6.93 -10.08 -18.65
CA ALA A 136 8.11 -10.94 -18.67
C ALA A 136 8.86 -10.95 -17.33
N ARG A 137 9.06 -9.78 -16.70
CA ARG A 137 9.67 -9.68 -15.36
C ARG A 137 8.86 -10.41 -14.28
N ASN A 138 7.52 -10.37 -14.37
CA ASN A 138 6.65 -11.09 -13.45
C ASN A 138 6.73 -12.60 -13.67
N LEU A 139 6.72 -13.04 -14.92
CA LEU A 139 6.86 -14.45 -15.28
C LEU A 139 8.24 -15.01 -14.90
N LYS A 140 9.32 -14.26 -15.12
CA LYS A 140 10.67 -14.60 -14.66
C LYS A 140 10.74 -14.87 -13.16
N LYS A 141 10.06 -14.05 -12.35
CA LYS A 141 9.98 -14.26 -10.89
C LYS A 141 9.25 -15.55 -10.53
N LYS A 142 8.11 -15.82 -11.19
CA LYS A 142 7.36 -17.07 -10.98
C LYS A 142 8.18 -18.29 -11.39
N LEU A 143 8.90 -18.20 -12.50
CA LEU A 143 9.78 -19.25 -13.02
C LEU A 143 10.93 -19.52 -12.04
N LYS A 144 11.56 -18.48 -11.49
CA LYS A 144 12.59 -18.64 -10.43
C LYS A 144 12.04 -19.36 -9.20
N GLN A 145 10.90 -18.91 -8.67
CA GLN A 145 10.26 -19.56 -7.52
C GLN A 145 9.93 -21.03 -7.80
N ALA A 146 9.44 -21.34 -9.00
CA ALA A 146 9.12 -22.70 -9.39
C ALA A 146 10.37 -23.58 -9.58
N LYS A 147 11.46 -23.04 -10.14
CA LYS A 147 12.79 -23.69 -10.20
C LYS A 147 13.33 -23.96 -8.79
N ASP A 148 13.23 -22.99 -7.87
CA ASP A 148 13.67 -23.17 -6.48
C ASP A 148 12.86 -24.27 -5.77
N LEU A 149 11.54 -24.32 -5.98
CA LEU A 149 10.70 -25.41 -5.47
C LEU A 149 11.06 -26.75 -6.12
N LYS A 150 11.37 -26.80 -7.42
CA LYS A 150 11.84 -28.01 -8.09
C LYS A 150 13.13 -28.54 -7.45
N ASN A 151 14.10 -27.66 -7.21
CA ASN A 151 15.37 -28.02 -6.57
C ASN A 151 15.16 -28.57 -5.14
N LYS A 152 14.21 -27.99 -4.38
CA LYS A 152 13.83 -28.51 -3.06
C LYS A 152 13.18 -29.89 -3.12
N LYS A 153 12.32 -30.11 -4.12
CA LYS A 153 11.73 -31.43 -4.38
C LYS A 153 12.79 -32.48 -4.71
N GLU A 154 13.77 -32.12 -5.55
CA GLU A 154 14.90 -32.99 -5.89
C GLU A 154 15.82 -33.23 -4.69
N GLY A 155 15.94 -32.25 -3.78
CA GLY A 155 16.61 -32.37 -2.49
C GLY A 155 15.86 -33.21 -1.44
N GLY A 156 14.73 -33.82 -1.80
CA GLY A 156 13.96 -34.71 -0.93
C GLY A 156 13.04 -34.01 0.06
N GLU A 157 12.85 -32.68 -0.05
CA GLU A 157 11.90 -31.94 0.79
C GLU A 157 10.46 -32.24 0.35
N THR A 158 9.60 -32.65 1.29
CA THR A 158 8.19 -32.93 1.01
C THR A 158 7.42 -31.63 0.83
N LEU A 159 7.16 -31.26 -0.42
CA LEU A 159 6.43 -30.04 -0.78
C LEU A 159 4.91 -30.20 -0.63
N LEU A 160 4.24 -29.11 -0.32
CA LEU A 160 2.78 -29.05 -0.32
C LEU A 160 2.23 -29.27 -1.74
N PRO A 161 1.00 -29.80 -1.90
CA PRO A 161 0.37 -29.99 -3.21
C PRO A 161 0.32 -28.69 -4.06
N GLU A 162 0.10 -27.54 -3.42
CA GLU A 162 0.10 -26.24 -4.08
C GLU A 162 1.49 -25.86 -4.63
N GLN A 163 2.57 -26.24 -3.93
CA GLN A 163 3.94 -26.01 -4.38
C GLN A 163 4.30 -26.94 -5.55
N ILE A 164 3.85 -28.19 -5.52
CA ILE A 164 4.00 -29.13 -6.64
C ILE A 164 3.28 -28.60 -7.89
N ALA A 165 2.09 -28.02 -7.74
CA ALA A 165 1.39 -27.37 -8.85
C ALA A 165 2.22 -26.23 -9.47
N LYS A 166 2.96 -25.44 -8.67
CA LYS A 166 3.88 -24.41 -9.19
C LYS A 166 5.03 -25.01 -9.99
N VAL A 167 5.56 -26.15 -9.57
CA VAL A 167 6.61 -26.89 -10.30
C VAL A 167 6.09 -27.45 -11.63
N ILE A 168 4.86 -27.95 -11.67
CA ILE A 168 4.24 -28.44 -12.91
C ILE A 168 4.07 -27.31 -13.92
N LYS A 169 3.71 -26.10 -13.46
CA LYS A 169 3.53 -24.90 -14.30
C LYS A 169 4.82 -24.33 -14.89
N ILE A 170 6.00 -24.88 -14.60
CA ILE A 170 7.27 -24.38 -15.14
C ILE A 170 7.24 -24.32 -16.67
N ASN A 171 6.76 -25.39 -17.31
CA ASN A 171 6.74 -25.48 -18.78
C ASN A 171 5.75 -24.49 -19.40
N GLU A 172 4.64 -24.20 -18.72
CA GLU A 172 3.67 -23.19 -19.15
C GLU A 172 4.26 -21.79 -19.04
N LEU A 173 4.93 -21.47 -17.92
CA LEU A 173 5.60 -20.18 -17.72
C LEU A 173 6.71 -19.93 -18.74
N ILE A 174 7.43 -20.98 -19.17
CA ILE A 174 8.44 -20.87 -20.24
C ILE A 174 7.76 -20.55 -21.57
N ARG A 175 6.66 -21.23 -21.91
CA ARG A 175 5.90 -20.94 -23.15
C ARG A 175 5.32 -19.53 -23.17
N GLU A 176 4.84 -19.04 -22.03
CA GLU A 176 4.35 -17.66 -21.90
C GLU A 176 5.47 -16.63 -22.08
N LEU A 177 6.68 -16.89 -21.55
CA LEU A 177 7.85 -16.05 -21.81
C LEU A 177 8.25 -16.10 -23.29
N ASP A 178 8.26 -17.29 -23.88
CA ASP A 178 8.60 -17.49 -25.29
C ASP A 178 7.65 -16.75 -26.23
N ALA A 179 6.35 -16.76 -25.93
CA ALA A 179 5.31 -16.03 -26.65
C ALA A 179 5.46 -14.51 -26.54
N LEU A 180 6.03 -14.03 -25.43
CA LEU A 180 6.38 -12.62 -25.22
C LEU A 180 7.74 -12.25 -25.82
N GLY A 181 8.46 -13.20 -26.42
CA GLY A 181 9.77 -12.98 -27.03
C GLY A 181 10.94 -12.99 -26.06
N PHE A 182 10.77 -13.59 -24.87
CA PHE A 182 11.81 -13.77 -23.87
C PHE A 182 12.21 -15.25 -23.78
N ASP A 183 13.47 -15.54 -23.47
CA ASP A 183 13.99 -16.91 -23.33
C ASP A 183 13.65 -17.54 -21.96
N ALA A 184 14.11 -18.78 -21.73
CA ALA A 184 13.88 -19.52 -20.48
C ALA A 184 14.53 -18.87 -19.23
N GLU A 185 15.40 -17.88 -19.42
CA GLU A 185 16.01 -17.06 -18.38
C GLU A 185 15.37 -15.66 -18.29
N GLY A 186 14.38 -15.37 -19.14
CA GLY A 186 13.68 -14.11 -19.21
C GLY A 186 14.51 -12.96 -19.79
N GLU A 187 15.51 -13.25 -20.62
CA GLU A 187 16.20 -12.27 -21.48
C GLU A 187 15.46 -12.13 -22.82
N PRO A 188 15.44 -10.94 -23.44
CA PRO A 188 14.81 -10.75 -24.74
C PRO A 188 15.56 -11.54 -25.82
N LYS A 189 14.83 -12.36 -26.60
CA LYS A 189 15.41 -13.25 -27.63
C LYS A 189 16.20 -12.50 -28.72
N ALA A 190 15.94 -11.20 -28.91
CA ALA A 190 16.72 -10.34 -29.80
C ALA A 190 18.18 -10.17 -29.35
N ASN A 191 18.46 -10.20 -28.04
CA ASN A 191 19.82 -10.14 -27.48
C ASN A 191 20.46 -11.51 -27.28
N ALA A 192 19.69 -12.59 -27.28
CA ALA A 192 20.23 -13.95 -27.15
C ALA A 192 20.93 -14.39 -28.44
N LYS A 193 20.36 -14.09 -29.61
CA LYS A 193 20.97 -14.42 -30.91
C LYS A 193 22.29 -13.72 -31.18
N THR A 194 22.51 -12.52 -30.63
CA THR A 194 23.77 -11.78 -30.81
C THR A 194 24.90 -12.24 -29.88
N LYS A 195 24.60 -13.00 -28.81
CA LYS A 195 25.64 -13.54 -27.92
C LYS A 195 26.19 -14.88 -28.38
N ASP A 196 25.36 -15.75 -28.98
CA ASP A 196 25.83 -17.07 -29.44
C ASP A 196 26.75 -16.99 -30.67
N ASP A 197 26.55 -16.02 -31.58
CA ASP A 197 27.42 -15.84 -32.76
C ASP A 197 28.81 -15.22 -32.45
N SER A 198 29.05 -14.81 -31.19
CA SER A 198 30.31 -14.15 -30.78
C SER A 198 31.29 -15.06 -30.03
N ASN A 199 30.95 -16.34 -29.85
CA ASN A 199 31.80 -17.30 -29.13
C ASN A 199 32.26 -18.47 -30.01
N GLU A 200 32.17 -18.30 -31.34
CA GLU A 200 32.68 -19.25 -32.33
C GLU A 200 33.57 -18.50 -33.35
N ALA A 201 34.72 -18.01 -32.86
CA ALA A 201 35.88 -17.60 -33.66
C ALA A 201 37.17 -17.73 -32.82
#